data_AF-A0A2W2CCW7-F1
#
_entry.id   AF-A0A2W2CCW7-F1
#
_cell.length_a   1.000
_cell.length_b   1.000
_cell.length_c   1.000
_cell.angle_alpha   90.00
_cell.angle_beta   90.00
_cell.angle_gamma   90.00
#
_symmetry.space_group_name_H-M   'P 1'
#
loop_
_entity.id
_entity.type
_entity.pdbx_description
1 polymer ?
#
loop_
_entity_poly.entity_id
_entity_poly.type
_entity_poly.pdbx_seq_one_letter_code
_entity_poly.pdbx_strand_id
1 'polypeptide(L)'
;MTMRSTLARRVSGRSVALVGNARSLSTLSHGQEIDSCELVIRLNTAPNQKTGSHGARTSWIASSTLLSPRRLQALKPERLIWMSPRRRALALLAYGALLPMSFYPSEWWHILAARLGGARPSTGAMVIDLILRLGGFSELRLFGFDFFESGSLSQRGLTSPPPHDFDREREYVSELLQSEPRISLVSGATGCA
;
A
#
# COMPACT_ATOMS: atom_id res chain seq x y z
N MET A 1 -10.76 1.67 23.46
CA MET A 1 -9.64 1.16 22.63
C MET A 1 -9.57 1.96 21.33
N THR A 2 -8.46 2.63 21.03
CA THR A 2 -8.36 3.56 19.87
C THR A 2 -8.18 2.80 18.54
N MET A 3 -8.57 3.39 17.41
CA MET A 3 -8.35 2.78 16.07
C MET A 3 -6.89 2.38 15.84
N ARG A 4 -5.94 3.21 16.28
CA ARG A 4 -4.50 2.92 16.21
C ARG A 4 -4.14 1.62 16.93
N SER A 5 -4.62 1.43 18.16
CA SER A 5 -4.34 0.20 18.92
C SER A 5 -4.90 -1.05 18.24
N THR A 6 -6.04 -0.95 17.55
CA THR A 6 -6.63 -2.06 16.79
C THR A 6 -5.81 -2.42 15.55
N LEU A 7 -5.31 -1.43 14.81
CA LEU A 7 -4.42 -1.69 13.67
C LEU A 7 -3.09 -2.28 14.14
N ALA A 8 -2.50 -1.74 15.22
CA ALA A 8 -1.25 -2.26 15.77
C ALA A 8 -1.35 -3.74 16.15
N ARG A 9 -2.42 -4.16 16.85
CA ARG A 9 -2.64 -5.59 17.16
C ARG A 9 -2.82 -6.46 15.93
N ARG A 10 -3.39 -5.92 14.85
CA ARG A 10 -3.59 -6.66 13.59
C ARG A 10 -2.31 -6.81 12.77
N VAL A 11 -1.27 -6.01 13.05
CA VAL A 11 0.04 -6.04 12.39
C VAL A 11 1.07 -6.78 13.25
N SER A 12 0.95 -6.70 14.58
CA SER A 12 1.89 -7.28 15.53
C SER A 12 2.13 -8.77 15.28
N GLY A 13 3.40 -9.15 15.17
CA GLY A 13 3.89 -10.50 14.92
C GLY A 13 3.71 -11.01 13.49
N ARG A 14 3.05 -10.25 12.61
CA ARG A 14 2.62 -10.74 11.30
C ARG A 14 3.56 -10.37 10.17
N SER A 15 3.64 -11.27 9.19
CA SER A 15 4.21 -10.97 7.87
C SER A 15 3.23 -10.15 7.04
N VAL A 16 3.71 -9.07 6.45
CA VAL A 16 2.90 -8.11 5.69
C VAL A 16 3.38 -8.04 4.24
N ALA A 17 2.52 -8.38 3.29
CA ALA A 17 2.72 -8.06 1.88
C ALA A 17 2.07 -6.71 1.55
N LEU A 18 2.86 -5.74 1.13
CA LEU A 18 2.36 -4.52 0.53
C LEU A 18 2.48 -4.63 -1.00
N VAL A 19 1.33 -4.65 -1.68
CA VAL A 19 1.27 -4.83 -3.14
C VAL A 19 0.99 -3.50 -3.82
N GLY A 20 2.03 -2.95 -4.44
CA GLY A 20 2.00 -1.78 -5.29
C GLY A 20 1.32 -2.03 -6.64
N ASN A 21 1.22 -0.97 -7.43
CA ASN A 21 0.53 -1.00 -8.74
C ASN A 21 1.48 -0.77 -9.91
N ALA A 22 2.79 -1.00 -9.74
CA ALA A 22 3.76 -0.94 -10.83
C ALA A 22 3.39 -1.93 -11.95
N ARG A 23 3.60 -1.54 -13.21
CA ARG A 23 3.32 -2.43 -14.35
C ARG A 23 4.28 -3.61 -14.41
N SER A 24 5.52 -3.40 -13.99
CA SER A 24 6.59 -4.41 -13.87
C SER A 24 6.15 -5.65 -13.10
N LEU A 25 5.30 -5.53 -12.07
CA LEU A 25 4.79 -6.68 -11.32
C LEU A 25 4.02 -7.68 -12.21
N SER A 26 3.40 -7.21 -13.30
CA SER A 26 2.59 -8.05 -14.18
C SER A 26 3.38 -9.12 -14.94
N THR A 27 4.71 -8.98 -15.02
CA THR A 27 5.61 -9.92 -15.70
C THR A 27 6.28 -10.90 -14.75
N LEU A 28 5.98 -10.83 -13.45
CA LEU A 28 6.58 -11.65 -12.40
C LEU A 28 5.61 -12.71 -11.88
N SER A 29 6.10 -13.66 -11.08
CA SER A 29 5.31 -14.77 -10.54
C SER A 29 5.28 -14.79 -9.00
N HIS A 30 5.03 -13.64 -8.38
CA HIS A 30 5.01 -13.49 -6.92
C HIS A 30 3.66 -13.82 -6.26
N GLY A 31 2.67 -14.30 -7.00
CA GLY A 31 1.31 -14.43 -6.48
C GLY A 31 1.16 -15.34 -5.26
N GLN A 32 1.81 -16.50 -5.28
CA GLN A 32 1.81 -17.43 -4.14
C GLN A 32 2.55 -16.84 -2.92
N GLU A 33 3.62 -16.10 -3.16
CA GLU A 33 4.44 -15.48 -2.12
C GLU A 33 3.73 -14.28 -1.46
N ILE A 34 2.99 -13.50 -2.25
CA ILE A 34 2.10 -12.46 -1.72
C ILE A 34 1.02 -13.11 -0.85
N ASP A 35 0.40 -14.19 -1.35
CA ASP A 35 -0.69 -14.86 -0.65
C ASP A 35 -0.22 -15.71 0.55
N SER A 36 1.08 -15.97 0.72
CA SER A 36 1.61 -16.65 1.90
C SER A 36 1.79 -15.72 3.10
N CYS A 37 1.82 -14.39 2.87
CA CYS A 37 1.88 -13.41 3.95
C CYS A 37 0.58 -13.41 4.76
N GLU A 38 0.69 -13.17 6.06
CA GLU A 38 -0.47 -13.19 6.97
C GLU A 38 -1.40 -11.98 6.76
N LEU A 39 -0.84 -10.85 6.32
CA LEU A 39 -1.57 -9.63 5.99
C LEU A 39 -1.23 -9.14 4.58
N VAL A 40 -2.21 -9.11 3.68
CA VAL A 40 -2.03 -8.59 2.32
C VAL A 40 -2.71 -7.23 2.18
N ILE A 41 -1.91 -6.18 1.95
CA ILE A 41 -2.37 -4.79 1.80
C ILE A 41 -2.24 -4.38 0.34
N ARG A 42 -3.32 -3.88 -0.25
CA ARG A 42 -3.37 -3.41 -1.64
C ARG A 42 -3.65 -1.91 -1.70
N LEU A 43 -3.29 -1.30 -2.84
CA LEU A 43 -3.39 0.15 -3.03
C LEU A 43 -4.50 0.56 -4.02
N ASN A 44 -5.30 1.53 -3.60
CA ASN A 44 -6.33 2.19 -4.41
C ASN A 44 -7.24 1.17 -5.13
N THR A 45 -7.32 1.21 -6.46
CA THR A 45 -8.18 0.32 -7.23
C THR A 45 -7.55 -1.05 -7.50
N ALA A 46 -6.26 -1.26 -7.21
CA ALA A 46 -5.50 -2.48 -7.50
C ALA A 46 -5.86 -3.12 -8.86
N PRO A 47 -5.79 -2.39 -9.97
CA PRO A 47 -6.41 -2.81 -11.23
C PRO A 47 -5.65 -3.96 -11.90
N ASN A 48 -6.35 -4.75 -12.73
CA ASN A 48 -5.78 -5.79 -13.59
C ASN A 48 -4.96 -6.86 -12.86
N GLN A 49 -5.36 -7.24 -11.65
CA GLN A 49 -4.68 -8.29 -10.89
C GLN A 49 -4.79 -9.62 -11.62
N LYS A 50 -3.65 -10.23 -11.88
CA LYS A 50 -3.56 -11.63 -12.27
C LYS A 50 -3.07 -12.42 -11.06
N THR A 51 -3.78 -13.49 -10.70
CA THR A 51 -3.44 -14.29 -9.51
C THR A 51 -1.98 -14.72 -9.49
N GLY A 52 -1.41 -15.14 -10.63
CA GLY A 52 -0.02 -15.57 -10.72
C GLY A 52 1.01 -14.50 -10.34
N SER A 53 0.74 -13.23 -10.62
CA SER A 53 1.68 -12.13 -10.32
C SER A 53 1.34 -11.34 -9.06
N HIS A 54 0.05 -11.19 -8.74
CA HIS A 54 -0.43 -10.29 -7.71
C HIS A 54 -1.04 -10.99 -6.49
N GLY A 55 -1.20 -12.32 -6.55
CA GLY A 55 -1.98 -13.07 -5.57
C GLY A 55 -3.48 -12.78 -5.69
N ALA A 56 -4.29 -13.52 -4.94
CA ALA A 56 -5.75 -13.37 -4.87
C ALA A 56 -6.24 -12.76 -3.56
N ARG A 57 -5.46 -12.83 -2.47
CA ARG A 57 -5.90 -12.38 -1.15
C ARG A 57 -5.85 -10.86 -1.03
N THR A 58 -6.77 -10.30 -0.24
CA THR A 58 -6.75 -8.90 0.16
C THR A 58 -7.25 -8.81 1.59
N SER A 59 -6.35 -8.58 2.54
CA SER A 59 -6.75 -8.28 3.91
C SER A 59 -7.20 -6.83 4.00
N TRP A 60 -6.34 -5.88 3.61
CA TRP A 60 -6.64 -4.45 3.68
C TRP A 60 -6.56 -3.79 2.31
N ILE A 61 -7.45 -2.83 2.07
CA ILE A 61 -7.34 -1.90 0.95
C ILE A 61 -7.02 -0.49 1.48
N ALA A 62 -5.84 0.00 1.14
CA ALA A 62 -5.38 1.36 1.43
C ALA A 62 -5.73 2.26 0.25
N SER A 63 -6.59 3.26 0.45
CA SER A 63 -7.08 4.08 -0.67
C SER A 63 -7.02 5.58 -0.40
N SER A 64 -6.57 6.33 -1.40
CA SER A 64 -6.67 7.79 -1.49
C SER A 64 -7.73 8.26 -2.49
N THR A 65 -8.38 7.32 -3.19
CA THR A 65 -9.43 7.57 -4.17
C THR A 65 -10.67 6.74 -3.85
N LEU A 66 -11.82 7.16 -4.39
CA LEU A 66 -13.04 6.36 -4.25
C LEU A 66 -12.94 5.08 -5.07
N LEU A 67 -13.35 3.98 -4.46
CA LEU A 67 -13.51 2.66 -5.04
C LEU A 67 -14.96 2.44 -5.45
N SER A 68 -15.16 1.81 -6.61
CA SER A 68 -16.50 1.38 -7.03
C SER A 68 -16.96 0.16 -6.22
N PRO A 69 -18.29 -0.03 -6.03
CA PRO A 69 -18.82 -1.22 -5.36
C PRO A 69 -18.33 -2.54 -5.99
N ARG A 70 -18.29 -2.61 -7.32
CA ARG A 70 -17.75 -3.76 -8.07
C ARG A 70 -16.30 -4.06 -7.69
N ARG A 71 -15.49 -3.03 -7.46
CA ARG A 71 -14.08 -3.21 -7.09
C ARG A 71 -13.93 -3.72 -5.65
N LEU A 72 -14.73 -3.20 -4.72
CA LEU A 72 -14.77 -3.72 -3.35
C LEU A 72 -15.24 -5.17 -3.31
N GLN A 73 -16.28 -5.51 -4.08
CA GLN A 73 -16.78 -6.88 -4.18
C GLN A 73 -15.77 -7.84 -4.80
N ALA A 74 -14.98 -7.39 -5.79
CA ALA A 74 -13.94 -8.20 -6.41
C ALA A 74 -12.75 -8.44 -5.46
N LEU A 75 -12.35 -7.42 -4.70
CA LEU A 75 -11.22 -7.51 -3.77
C LEU A 75 -11.56 -8.21 -2.45
N LYS A 76 -12.83 -8.11 -2.01
CA LYS A 76 -13.32 -8.59 -0.70
C LYS A 76 -12.39 -8.23 0.48
N PRO A 77 -12.00 -6.95 0.64
CA PRO A 77 -11.11 -6.56 1.72
C PRO A 77 -11.80 -6.69 3.09
N GLU A 78 -11.06 -7.13 4.10
CA GLU A 78 -11.53 -7.17 5.49
C GLU A 78 -11.65 -5.77 6.11
N ARG A 79 -10.90 -4.79 5.58
CA ARG A 79 -10.85 -3.39 6.07
C ARG A 79 -10.43 -2.41 4.97
N LEU A 80 -11.00 -1.22 5.02
CA LEU A 80 -10.54 -0.06 4.25
C LEU A 80 -9.76 0.91 5.14
N ILE A 81 -8.58 1.32 4.69
CA ILE A 81 -7.82 2.41 5.31
C ILE A 81 -7.83 3.60 4.36
N TRP A 82 -8.53 4.66 4.73
CA TRP A 82 -8.58 5.88 3.95
C TRP A 82 -7.32 6.71 4.25
N MET A 83 -6.51 6.88 3.22
CA MET A 83 -5.18 7.48 3.33
C MET A 83 -5.24 9.00 3.19
N SER A 84 -6.05 9.51 2.27
CA SER A 84 -6.11 10.95 2.02
C SER A 84 -6.64 11.74 3.23
N PRO A 85 -6.02 12.87 3.62
CA PRO A 85 -6.61 13.77 4.62
C PRO A 85 -7.88 14.46 4.07
N ARG A 86 -8.05 14.48 2.74
CA ARG A 86 -9.22 15.06 2.07
C ARG A 86 -10.34 14.04 1.95
N ARG A 87 -11.58 14.53 1.84
CA ARG A 87 -12.78 13.75 1.54
C ARG A 87 -13.07 12.61 2.54
N ARG A 88 -12.60 12.71 3.79
CA ARG A 88 -12.85 11.69 4.83
C ARG A 88 -14.33 11.46 5.09
N ALA A 89 -15.12 12.54 5.20
CA ALA A 89 -16.57 12.45 5.40
C ALA A 89 -17.26 11.72 4.23
N LEU A 90 -16.87 12.02 2.99
CA LEU A 90 -17.39 11.34 1.81
C LEU A 90 -17.00 9.86 1.78
N ALA A 91 -15.76 9.52 2.13
CA ALA A 91 -15.32 8.13 2.24
C ALA A 91 -16.10 7.37 3.34
N LEU A 92 -16.35 8.02 4.48
CA LEU A 92 -17.14 7.45 5.57
C LEU A 92 -18.58 7.20 5.12
N LEU A 93 -19.20 8.14 4.42
CA LEU A 93 -20.54 7.98 3.86
C LEU A 93 -20.59 6.83 2.85
N ALA A 94 -19.57 6.70 1.99
CA ALA A 94 -19.52 5.70 0.94
C ALA A 94 -19.26 4.27 1.46
N TYR A 95 -18.46 4.11 2.52
CA TYR A 95 -17.94 2.80 2.92
C TYR A 95 -18.19 2.42 4.38
N GLY A 96 -18.55 3.36 5.25
CA GLY A 96 -18.62 3.14 6.70
C GLY A 96 -19.62 2.08 7.14
N ALA A 97 -20.68 1.86 6.35
CA ALA A 97 -21.67 0.81 6.58
C ALA A 97 -21.32 -0.53 5.91
N LEU A 98 -20.33 -0.55 5.00
CA LEU A 98 -20.01 -1.73 4.18
C LEU A 98 -18.91 -2.60 4.81
N LEU A 99 -17.93 -1.96 5.44
CA LEU A 99 -16.79 -2.64 6.06
C LEU A 99 -16.11 -1.76 7.11
N PRO A 100 -15.37 -2.35 8.06
CA PRO A 100 -14.59 -1.59 9.02
C PRO A 100 -13.65 -0.60 8.32
N MET A 101 -13.67 0.64 8.76
CA MET A 101 -12.81 1.70 8.24
C MET A 101 -11.75 2.16 9.25
N SER A 102 -10.65 2.69 8.74
CA SER A 102 -9.67 3.46 9.51
C SER A 102 -9.14 4.61 8.67
N PHE A 103 -8.56 5.61 9.32
CA PHE A 103 -8.03 6.78 8.65
C PHE A 103 -6.56 6.95 8.99
N TYR A 104 -5.74 7.25 7.99
CA TYR A 104 -4.38 7.68 8.22
C TYR A 104 -4.39 9.07 8.87
N PRO A 105 -3.75 9.28 10.03
CA PRO A 105 -3.77 10.56 10.75
C PRO A 105 -3.26 11.73 9.90
N SER A 106 -3.89 12.90 10.00
CA SER A 106 -3.48 14.08 9.22
C SER A 106 -2.08 14.55 9.60
N GLU A 107 -1.75 14.49 10.90
CA GLU A 107 -0.42 14.84 11.40
C GLU A 107 0.68 13.98 10.76
N TRP A 108 0.46 12.67 10.67
CA TRP A 108 1.41 11.76 10.02
C TRP A 108 1.56 12.04 8.53
N TRP A 109 0.53 12.60 7.89
CA TRP A 109 0.62 13.04 6.50
C TRP A 109 1.54 14.24 6.36
N HIS A 110 1.42 15.23 7.26
CA HIS A 110 2.29 16.40 7.25
C HIS A 110 3.74 16.04 7.57
N ILE A 111 3.98 15.16 8.54
CA ILE A 111 5.33 14.68 8.87
C ILE A 111 5.96 13.95 7.69
N LEU A 112 5.22 13.05 7.03
CA LEU A 112 5.72 12.33 5.87
C LEU A 112 5.96 13.26 4.68
N ALA A 113 5.05 14.19 4.40
CA ALA A 113 5.24 15.17 3.34
C ALA A 113 6.49 16.03 3.59
N ALA A 114 6.73 16.48 4.82
CA ALA A 114 7.95 17.20 5.18
C ALA A 114 9.21 16.36 4.97
N ARG A 115 9.18 15.06 5.35
CA ARG A 115 10.29 14.12 5.10
C ARG A 115 10.57 13.94 3.60
N LEU A 116 9.55 14.04 2.76
CA LEU A 116 9.67 13.97 1.30
C LEU A 116 9.90 15.36 0.65
N GLY A 117 10.50 16.31 1.38
CA GLY A 117 10.82 17.64 0.85
C GLY A 117 9.60 18.53 0.55
N GLY A 118 8.47 18.29 1.21
CA GLY A 118 7.20 18.98 0.99
C GLY A 118 6.33 18.38 -0.11
N ALA A 119 6.81 17.36 -0.84
CA ALA A 119 6.04 16.68 -1.86
C ALA A 119 4.85 15.92 -1.25
N ARG A 120 3.78 15.77 -2.04
CA ARG A 120 2.63 14.96 -1.62
C ARG A 120 3.03 13.48 -1.64
N PRO A 121 2.91 12.74 -0.52
CA PRO A 121 3.21 11.32 -0.51
C PRO A 121 2.22 10.51 -1.35
N SER A 122 2.72 9.48 -2.02
CA SER A 122 1.92 8.44 -2.66
C SER A 122 1.23 7.56 -1.63
N THR A 123 0.16 6.87 -2.03
CA THR A 123 -0.51 5.91 -1.15
C THR A 123 0.43 4.78 -0.71
N GLY A 124 1.40 4.41 -1.55
CA GLY A 124 2.43 3.42 -1.22
C GLY A 124 3.33 3.89 -0.08
N ALA A 125 3.91 5.09 -0.21
CA ALA A 125 4.74 5.69 0.85
C ALA A 125 3.97 5.83 2.17
N MET A 126 2.68 6.20 2.11
CA MET A 126 1.82 6.30 3.30
C MET A 126 1.57 4.97 4.00
N VAL A 127 1.43 3.85 3.25
CA VAL A 127 1.28 2.53 3.90
C VAL A 127 2.59 2.10 4.55
N ILE A 128 3.73 2.34 3.90
CA ILE A 128 5.04 2.02 4.49
C ILE A 128 5.22 2.78 5.81
N ASP A 129 4.97 4.10 5.82
CA ASP A 129 4.99 4.91 7.04
C ASP A 129 3.99 4.41 8.10
N LEU A 130 2.76 4.06 7.70
CA LEU A 130 1.74 3.52 8.61
C LEU A 130 2.25 2.25 9.32
N ILE A 131 2.78 1.27 8.58
CA ILE A 131 3.24 0.00 9.15
C ILE A 131 4.44 0.23 10.08
N LEU A 132 5.37 1.10 9.70
CA LEU A 132 6.49 1.50 10.55
C LEU A 132 6.03 2.13 11.88
N ARG A 133 5.07 3.06 11.84
CA ARG A 133 4.54 3.73 13.04
C ARG A 133 3.68 2.85 13.92
N LEU A 134 3.02 1.84 13.33
CA LEU A 134 2.31 0.82 14.10
C LEU A 134 3.30 -0.12 14.78
N GLY A 135 4.42 -0.42 14.12
CA GLY A 135 5.47 -1.29 14.64
C GLY A 135 4.99 -2.73 14.85
N GLY A 136 5.85 -3.54 15.46
CA GLY A 136 5.52 -4.90 15.89
C GLY A 136 5.34 -5.94 14.79
N PHE A 137 5.34 -5.59 13.49
CA PHE A 137 5.34 -6.58 12.40
C PHE A 137 6.61 -7.45 12.44
N SER A 138 6.50 -8.70 11.98
CA SER A 138 7.65 -9.59 11.84
C SER A 138 8.42 -9.31 10.55
N GLU A 139 7.70 -9.05 9.46
CA GLU A 139 8.27 -8.70 8.15
C GLU A 139 7.32 -7.80 7.35
N LEU A 140 7.87 -6.87 6.56
CA LEU A 140 7.16 -6.09 5.56
C LEU A 140 7.83 -6.27 4.20
N ARG A 141 7.13 -6.90 3.27
CA ARG A 141 7.61 -7.19 1.91
C ARG A 141 6.90 -6.30 0.90
N LEU A 142 7.69 -5.56 0.13
CA LEU A 142 7.21 -4.60 -0.86
C LEU A 142 7.21 -5.25 -2.25
N PHE A 143 6.03 -5.47 -2.84
CA PHE A 143 5.87 -6.05 -4.17
C PHE A 143 5.37 -4.99 -5.16
N GLY A 144 5.97 -4.90 -6.35
CA GLY A 144 5.53 -3.93 -7.37
C GLY A 144 5.76 -2.47 -6.98
N PHE A 145 6.93 -2.21 -6.38
CA PHE A 145 7.45 -0.87 -6.10
C PHE A 145 8.71 -0.65 -6.94
N ASP A 146 8.58 0.13 -8.01
CA ASP A 146 9.67 0.54 -8.89
C ASP A 146 9.72 2.07 -9.04
N PHE A 147 9.11 2.78 -8.09
CA PHE A 147 9.10 4.24 -8.03
C PHE A 147 8.70 4.89 -9.36
N PHE A 148 7.70 4.28 -10.00
CA PHE A 148 7.07 4.76 -11.23
C PHE A 148 7.90 4.57 -12.50
N GLU A 149 9.03 3.85 -12.45
CA GLU A 149 9.85 3.53 -13.62
C GLU A 149 9.06 2.79 -14.72
N SER A 150 8.20 1.84 -14.36
CA SER A 150 7.30 1.18 -15.33
C SER A 150 5.93 1.86 -15.48
N GLY A 151 5.71 2.97 -14.77
CA GLY A 151 4.40 3.59 -14.58
C GLY A 151 3.45 2.72 -13.75
N SER A 152 2.19 3.15 -13.63
CA SER A 152 1.19 2.42 -12.84
C SER A 152 0.08 1.79 -13.68
N LEU A 153 -0.39 0.62 -13.25
CA LEU A 153 -1.63 -0.01 -13.74
C LEU A 153 -2.88 0.84 -13.46
N SER A 154 -2.79 1.79 -12.51
CA SER A 154 -3.89 2.70 -12.13
C SER A 154 -4.11 3.87 -13.10
N GLN A 155 -3.18 4.15 -14.01
CA GLN A 155 -3.21 5.36 -14.84
C GLN A 155 -3.81 5.15 -16.24
N ARG A 156 -4.95 4.45 -16.37
CA ARG A 156 -5.63 4.46 -17.68
C ARG A 156 -6.13 5.88 -17.98
N GLY A 157 -5.53 6.55 -18.96
CA GLY A 157 -6.01 7.82 -19.53
C GLY A 157 -5.49 9.12 -18.89
N LEU A 158 -4.43 9.08 -18.07
CA LEU A 158 -3.79 10.30 -17.55
C LEU A 158 -2.66 10.75 -18.49
N THR A 159 -2.61 12.06 -18.78
CA THR A 159 -1.61 12.70 -19.65
C THR A 159 -0.32 13.07 -18.92
N SER A 160 -0.28 12.94 -17.58
CA SER A 160 0.88 13.28 -16.77
C SER A 160 0.97 12.37 -15.53
N PRO A 161 2.19 12.16 -14.99
CA PRO A 161 2.38 11.48 -13.72
C PRO A 161 1.63 12.21 -12.59
N PRO A 162 1.25 11.50 -11.51
CA PRO A 162 0.63 12.13 -10.36
C PRO A 162 1.65 13.09 -9.70
N PRO A 163 1.19 14.09 -8.91
CA PRO A 163 2.06 15.09 -8.31
C PRO A 163 2.81 14.52 -7.08
N HIS A 164 3.56 13.44 -7.28
CA HIS A 164 4.43 12.78 -6.31
C HIS A 164 5.87 12.96 -6.77
N ASP A 165 6.78 13.07 -5.81
CA ASP A 165 8.22 13.05 -6.07
C ASP A 165 8.71 11.60 -5.86
N PHE A 166 8.71 10.84 -6.95
CA PHE A 166 9.07 9.42 -6.89
C PHE A 166 10.56 9.18 -6.60
N ASP A 167 11.42 10.14 -6.93
CA ASP A 167 12.83 10.08 -6.60
C ASP A 167 13.02 10.21 -5.09
N ARG A 168 12.35 11.17 -4.45
CA ARG A 168 12.36 11.30 -2.99
C ARG A 168 11.72 10.12 -2.29
N GLU A 169 10.66 9.53 -2.84
CA GLU A 169 10.08 8.30 -2.31
C GLU A 169 11.05 7.11 -2.42
N ARG A 170 11.82 7.02 -3.51
CA ARG A 170 12.85 6.00 -3.70
C ARG A 170 13.98 6.14 -2.69
N GLU A 171 14.48 7.35 -2.49
CA GLU A 171 15.50 7.66 -1.47
C GLU A 171 14.99 7.27 -0.07
N TYR A 172 13.79 7.73 0.28
CA TYR A 172 13.12 7.39 1.55
C TYR A 172 13.00 5.88 1.78
N VAL A 173 12.53 5.12 0.78
CA VAL A 173 12.40 3.66 0.93
C VAL A 173 13.78 3.00 0.98
N SER A 174 14.76 3.50 0.23
CA SER A 174 16.14 2.96 0.26
C SER A 174 16.78 3.13 1.64
N GLU A 175 16.60 4.28 2.29
CA GLU A 175 17.03 4.50 3.69
C GLU A 175 16.35 3.51 4.65
N LEU A 176 15.06 3.24 4.46
CA LEU A 176 14.32 2.31 5.29
C LEU A 176 14.82 0.87 5.11
N LEU A 177 15.08 0.44 3.88
CA LEU A 177 15.65 -0.89 3.61
C LEU A 177 17.02 -1.09 4.27
N GLN A 178 17.79 -0.02 4.45
CA GLN A 178 19.09 -0.08 5.14
C GLN A 178 18.95 -0.04 6.66
N SER A 179 17.98 0.71 7.19
CA SER A 179 17.84 0.95 8.63
C SER A 179 16.87 0.02 9.35
N GLU A 180 15.96 -0.64 8.63
CA GLU A 180 14.96 -1.55 9.17
C GLU A 180 15.06 -2.92 8.46
N PRO A 181 15.76 -3.90 9.06
CA PRO A 181 16.04 -5.19 8.40
C PRO A 181 14.81 -6.06 8.18
N ARG A 182 13.67 -5.71 8.82
CA ARG A 182 12.39 -6.40 8.59
C ARG A 182 11.68 -5.93 7.32
N ILE A 183 12.18 -4.91 6.63
CA ILE A 183 11.61 -4.43 5.37
C ILE A 183 12.46 -4.97 4.21
N SER A 184 11.80 -5.57 3.23
CA SER A 184 12.44 -6.03 2.00
C SER A 184 11.69 -5.53 0.76
N LEU A 185 12.45 -5.12 -0.25
CA LEU A 185 11.92 -4.85 -1.59
C LEU A 185 12.05 -6.13 -2.41
N VAL A 186 10.92 -6.69 -2.84
CA VAL A 186 10.91 -7.90 -3.66
C VAL A 186 11.03 -7.49 -5.12
N SER A 187 12.25 -7.59 -5.65
CA SER A 187 12.56 -7.38 -7.07
C SER A 187 12.29 -8.65 -7.90
N GLY A 188 12.20 -8.47 -9.21
CA GLY A 188 11.98 -9.58 -10.14
C GLY A 188 13.14 -10.58 -10.14
N ALA A 189 12.84 -11.80 -9.69
CA ALA A 189 13.69 -12.99 -9.69
C ALA A 189 15.13 -12.78 -9.18
N THR A 190 15.34 -13.00 -7.88
CA THR A 190 16.56 -13.72 -7.48
C THR A 190 16.44 -15.13 -8.05
N GLY A 191 16.93 -15.33 -9.26
CA GLY A 191 17.25 -16.66 -9.74
C GLY A 191 18.13 -17.34 -8.70
N CYS A 192 17.70 -18.50 -8.22
CA CYS A 192 18.60 -19.42 -7.53
C CYS A 192 19.81 -19.64 -8.46
N ALA A 193 21.00 -19.28 -7.97
CA ALA A 193 22.22 -19.93 -8.42
C ALA A 193 22.29 -21.33 -7.79
#